data_AF-A0A7C7IH79-F1
#
_entry.id   AF-A0A7C7IH79-F1
#
_cell.length_a   1.000
_cell.length_b   1.000
_cell.length_c   1.000
_cell.angle_alpha   90.00
_cell.angle_beta   90.00
_cell.angle_gamma   90.00
#
_symmetry.space_group_name_H-M   'P 1'
#
loop_
_entity.id
_entity.type
_entity.pdbx_description
1 polymer ?
#
loop_
_entity_poly.entity_id
_entity_poly.type
_entity_poly.pdbx_seq_one_letter_code
_entity_poly.pdbx_strand_id
1 'polypeptide(L)'
;MKKRGFILIAVLWGWHLSAQNIDLYLTLLEKGRMDEVRETLPELLNRYADEAGVYFLQAMINENGDGSLVQYKNLIENFPESDYASKSAMKIGEYLFSRGLYSQASVQFKSVLSKYPQGDHHQRALDLMVNAFLATGEEKSAKSTLRVMKQLYPSLNYKQYGIDGLDNSARDAKLVRLDPGTTSSRIKSFKAARNIIVPKIIPKPWVVQVGAFGKFDNANRLKKQLQGNGYATEIHSVNSNGKRLHAVRIVRFETKTSAEKIGRKLKKNFGLDFRVLNNPE
;
A
#
# COMPACT_ATOMS: atom_id res chain seq x y z
N MET A 1 -61.59 -31.00 -31.32
CA MET A 1 -60.17 -31.07 -30.91
C MET A 1 -59.47 -29.75 -31.25
N LYS A 2 -59.18 -28.90 -30.25
CA LYS A 2 -58.32 -27.71 -30.41
C LYS A 2 -57.30 -27.74 -29.27
N LYS A 3 -56.04 -28.07 -29.57
CA LYS A 3 -54.93 -27.98 -28.60
C LYS A 3 -54.56 -26.50 -28.45
N ARG A 4 -54.77 -25.94 -27.27
CA ARG A 4 -54.21 -24.63 -26.87
C ARG A 4 -52.82 -24.88 -26.30
N GLY A 5 -51.78 -24.53 -27.05
CA GLY A 5 -50.41 -24.51 -26.53
C GLY A 5 -50.22 -23.27 -25.66
N PHE A 6 -49.95 -23.46 -24.37
CA PHE A 6 -49.47 -22.40 -23.48
C PHE A 6 -47.96 -22.29 -23.67
N ILE A 7 -47.50 -21.18 -24.22
CA ILE A 7 -46.07 -20.82 -24.23
C ILE A 7 -45.77 -20.22 -22.85
N LEU A 8 -45.12 -21.00 -22.00
CA LEU A 8 -44.49 -20.52 -20.77
C LEU A 8 -43.26 -19.70 -21.17
N ILE A 9 -43.41 -18.38 -21.25
CA ILE A 9 -42.28 -17.46 -21.29
C ILE A 9 -41.78 -17.36 -19.86
N ALA A 10 -40.80 -18.20 -19.52
CA ALA A 10 -40.01 -18.04 -18.31
C ALA A 10 -39.13 -16.80 -18.49
N VAL A 11 -39.63 -15.64 -18.05
CA VAL A 11 -38.80 -14.46 -17.88
C VAL A 11 -37.93 -14.72 -16.65
N LEU A 12 -36.74 -15.29 -16.89
CA LEU A 12 -35.64 -15.27 -15.93
C LEU A 12 -35.21 -13.81 -15.79
N TRP A 13 -35.81 -13.10 -14.83
CA TRP A 13 -35.22 -11.89 -14.29
C TRP A 13 -33.95 -12.31 -13.56
N GLY A 14 -32.85 -12.38 -14.32
CA GLY A 14 -31.52 -12.29 -13.77
C GLY A 14 -31.43 -10.95 -13.06
N TRP A 15 -31.63 -10.98 -11.75
CA TRP A 15 -31.24 -9.89 -10.87
C TRP A 15 -29.72 -9.77 -10.93
N HIS A 16 -29.23 -9.00 -11.89
CA HIS A 16 -27.96 -8.31 -11.76
C HIS A 16 -28.14 -7.26 -10.66
N LEU A 17 -28.15 -7.68 -9.40
CA LEU A 17 -28.10 -6.77 -8.27
C LEU A 17 -26.67 -6.23 -8.18
N SER A 18 -26.59 -4.92 -8.37
CA SER A 18 -25.39 -4.10 -8.58
C SER A 18 -24.85 -3.55 -7.26
N ALA A 19 -23.73 -2.82 -7.33
CA ALA A 19 -23.00 -2.15 -6.25
C ALA A 19 -23.85 -1.24 -5.30
N GLN A 20 -25.13 -1.00 -5.62
CA GLN A 20 -26.08 -0.19 -4.85
C GLN A 20 -26.26 -0.62 -3.39
N ASN A 21 -26.04 -1.91 -3.06
CA ASN A 21 -26.19 -2.36 -1.68
C ASN A 21 -25.02 -1.90 -0.79
N ILE A 22 -23.78 -1.85 -1.29
CA ILE A 22 -22.60 -1.54 -0.46
C ILE A 22 -22.56 -0.07 -0.08
N ASP A 23 -22.94 0.84 -0.99
CA ASP A 23 -22.96 2.29 -0.75
C ASP A 23 -23.88 2.68 0.42
N LEU A 24 -24.99 1.95 0.60
CA LEU A 24 -25.86 2.11 1.77
C LEU A 24 -25.09 1.85 3.06
N TYR A 25 -24.38 0.72 3.16
CA TYR A 25 -23.62 0.39 4.36
C TYR A 25 -22.45 1.35 4.58
N LEU A 26 -21.76 1.78 3.52
CA LEU A 26 -20.74 2.83 3.63
C LEU A 26 -21.32 4.13 4.21
N THR A 27 -22.51 4.53 3.76
CA THR A 27 -23.23 5.70 4.31
C THR A 27 -23.57 5.51 5.79
N LEU A 28 -23.91 4.30 6.23
CA LEU A 28 -24.14 4.01 7.65
C LEU A 28 -22.86 4.19 8.47
N LEU A 29 -21.72 3.69 7.97
CA LEU A 29 -20.41 3.88 8.62
C LEU A 29 -20.04 5.35 8.74
N GLU A 30 -20.26 6.15 7.68
CA GLU A 30 -20.00 7.59 7.69
C GLU A 30 -20.86 8.34 8.73
N LYS A 31 -22.09 7.86 8.97
CA LYS A 31 -22.98 8.39 10.02
C LYS A 31 -22.66 7.85 11.41
N GLY A 32 -21.61 7.04 11.57
CA GLY A 32 -21.22 6.41 12.83
C GLY A 32 -22.12 5.24 13.25
N ARG A 33 -23.03 4.78 12.39
CA ARG A 33 -23.97 3.68 12.66
C ARG A 33 -23.31 2.32 12.40
N MET A 34 -22.19 2.07 13.09
CA MET A 34 -21.34 0.89 12.90
C MET A 34 -22.04 -0.41 13.32
N ASP A 35 -22.88 -0.34 14.35
CA ASP A 35 -23.57 -1.51 14.90
C ASP A 35 -24.53 -2.15 13.89
N GLU A 36 -25.24 -1.34 13.11
CA GLU A 36 -26.16 -1.83 12.06
C GLU A 36 -25.41 -2.56 10.93
N VAL A 37 -24.22 -2.08 10.60
CA VAL A 37 -23.36 -2.77 9.62
C VAL A 37 -22.83 -4.07 10.24
N ARG A 38 -22.49 -4.07 11.53
CA ARG A 38 -22.02 -5.28 12.23
C ARG A 38 -23.09 -6.37 12.29
N GLU A 39 -24.34 -6.01 12.58
CA GLU A 39 -25.46 -6.95 12.65
C GLU A 39 -25.76 -7.60 11.29
N THR A 40 -25.63 -6.85 10.21
CA THR A 40 -25.94 -7.32 8.85
C THR A 40 -24.78 -8.04 8.16
N LEU A 41 -23.54 -7.82 8.62
CA LEU A 41 -22.34 -8.35 7.98
C LEU A 41 -22.31 -9.89 7.81
N PRO A 42 -22.75 -10.73 8.79
CA PRO A 42 -22.75 -12.17 8.61
C PRO A 42 -23.62 -12.63 7.44
N GLU A 43 -24.78 -12.00 7.24
CA GLU A 43 -25.67 -12.28 6.11
C GLU A 43 -25.03 -11.83 4.80
N LEU A 44 -24.40 -10.64 4.78
CA LEU A 44 -23.71 -10.13 3.60
C LEU A 44 -22.57 -11.06 3.17
N LEU A 45 -21.75 -11.53 4.10
CA LEU A 45 -20.65 -12.45 3.81
C LEU A 45 -21.15 -13.79 3.26
N ASN A 46 -22.29 -14.28 3.74
CA ASN A 46 -22.88 -15.53 3.26
C ASN A 46 -23.50 -15.39 1.87
N ARG A 47 -24.17 -14.27 1.59
CA ARG A 47 -24.90 -14.05 0.32
C ARG A 47 -24.03 -13.48 -0.80
N TYR A 48 -23.00 -12.73 -0.46
CA TYR A 48 -22.17 -11.95 -1.38
C TYR A 48 -20.68 -12.21 -1.12
N ALA A 49 -20.31 -13.48 -0.99
CA ALA A 49 -18.95 -13.91 -0.65
C ALA A 49 -17.88 -13.52 -1.70
N ASP A 50 -18.29 -13.21 -2.94
CA ASP A 50 -17.40 -12.79 -4.02
C ASP A 50 -17.38 -11.26 -4.23
N GLU A 51 -18.08 -10.49 -3.39
CA GLU A 51 -18.10 -9.04 -3.49
C GLU A 51 -17.05 -8.40 -2.58
N ALA A 52 -16.02 -7.79 -3.21
CA ALA A 52 -14.95 -7.08 -2.51
C ALA A 52 -15.46 -6.02 -1.51
N GLY A 53 -16.60 -5.38 -1.81
CA GLY A 53 -17.22 -4.38 -0.95
C GLY A 53 -17.60 -4.91 0.44
N VAL A 54 -18.02 -6.17 0.54
CA VAL A 54 -18.40 -6.79 1.82
C VAL A 54 -17.18 -6.98 2.72
N TYR A 55 -16.05 -7.42 2.16
CA TYR A 55 -14.79 -7.52 2.89
C TYR A 55 -14.25 -6.15 3.30
N PHE A 56 -14.52 -5.11 2.50
CA PHE A 56 -14.16 -3.75 2.87
C PHE A 56 -14.97 -3.28 4.08
N LEU A 57 -16.29 -3.52 4.09
CA LEU A 57 -17.15 -3.25 5.24
C LEU A 57 -16.67 -4.00 6.49
N GLN A 58 -16.33 -5.29 6.35
CA GLN A 58 -15.77 -6.09 7.44
C GLN A 58 -14.51 -5.44 8.03
N ALA A 59 -13.59 -4.98 7.18
CA ALA A 59 -12.37 -4.32 7.61
C ALA A 59 -12.63 -2.97 8.31
N MET A 60 -13.63 -2.22 7.85
CA MET A 60 -14.01 -0.93 8.39
C MET A 60 -14.64 -1.00 9.79
N ILE A 61 -15.41 -2.06 10.09
CA ILE A 61 -16.09 -2.21 11.40
C ILE A 61 -15.27 -2.95 12.46
N ASN A 62 -14.09 -3.43 12.08
CA ASN A 62 -13.21 -4.14 12.99
C ASN A 62 -12.69 -3.17 14.07
N GLU A 63 -12.91 -3.52 15.33
CA GLU A 63 -12.54 -2.68 16.49
C GLU A 63 -11.02 -2.57 16.65
N ASN A 64 -10.28 -3.59 16.21
CA ASN A 64 -8.84 -3.61 16.26
C ASN A 64 -8.24 -3.15 14.93
N GLY A 65 -7.60 -1.99 14.92
CA GLY A 65 -6.96 -1.45 13.71
C GLY A 65 -5.85 -2.34 13.13
N ASP A 66 -5.13 -3.11 13.96
CA ASP A 66 -4.18 -4.12 13.45
C ASP A 66 -4.92 -5.28 12.75
N GLY A 67 -6.12 -5.62 13.22
CA GLY A 67 -7.01 -6.58 12.57
C GLY A 67 -7.55 -6.05 11.23
N SER A 68 -7.97 -4.78 11.20
CA SER A 68 -8.39 -4.11 9.95
C SER A 68 -7.29 -4.15 8.90
N LEU A 69 -6.03 -3.91 9.28
CA LEU A 69 -4.91 -3.98 8.35
C LEU A 69 -4.78 -5.33 7.66
N VAL A 70 -4.93 -6.43 8.41
CA VAL A 70 -4.88 -7.78 7.83
C VAL A 70 -6.02 -7.97 6.83
N GLN A 71 -7.23 -7.53 7.18
CA GLN A 71 -8.39 -7.65 6.30
C GLN A 71 -8.26 -6.81 5.03
N TYR A 72 -7.74 -5.57 5.12
CA TYR A 72 -7.48 -4.74 3.95
C TYR A 72 -6.42 -5.35 3.03
N LYS A 73 -5.34 -5.93 3.58
CA LYS A 73 -4.34 -6.64 2.78
C LYS A 73 -4.95 -7.82 2.05
N ASN A 74 -5.71 -8.66 2.76
CA ASN A 74 -6.38 -9.82 2.16
C ASN A 74 -7.34 -9.39 1.05
N LEU A 75 -8.06 -8.27 1.22
CA LEU A 75 -8.93 -7.73 0.18
C LEU A 75 -8.12 -7.34 -1.06
N ILE A 76 -7.02 -6.61 -0.89
CA ILE A 76 -6.15 -6.21 -2.01
C ILE A 76 -5.59 -7.43 -2.75
N GLU A 77 -5.23 -8.48 -2.02
CA GLU A 77 -4.68 -9.72 -2.59
C GLU A 77 -5.73 -10.50 -3.39
N ASN A 78 -6.95 -10.61 -2.85
CA ASN A 78 -8.02 -11.41 -3.46
C ASN A 78 -8.80 -10.65 -4.54
N PHE A 79 -8.88 -9.32 -4.44
CA PHE A 79 -9.67 -8.46 -5.32
C PHE A 79 -8.87 -7.26 -5.86
N PRO A 80 -7.69 -7.47 -6.49
CA PRO A 80 -6.73 -6.41 -6.80
C PRO A 80 -7.26 -5.33 -7.76
N GLU A 81 -8.20 -5.68 -8.63
CA GLU A 81 -8.79 -4.75 -9.63
C GLU A 81 -10.07 -4.06 -9.12
N SER A 82 -10.52 -4.36 -7.90
CA SER A 82 -11.73 -3.73 -7.35
C SER A 82 -11.47 -2.30 -6.89
N ASP A 83 -12.48 -1.43 -6.98
CA ASP A 83 -12.44 -0.08 -6.40
C ASP A 83 -12.15 -0.12 -4.89
N TYR A 84 -12.55 -1.20 -4.24
CA TYR A 84 -12.30 -1.46 -2.82
C TYR A 84 -10.84 -1.81 -2.52
N ALA A 85 -10.06 -2.32 -3.47
CA ALA A 85 -8.62 -2.51 -3.29
C ALA A 85 -7.90 -1.17 -3.21
N SER A 86 -8.26 -0.20 -4.05
CA SER A 86 -7.74 1.16 -3.97
C SER A 86 -8.13 1.83 -2.64
N LYS A 87 -9.42 1.72 -2.25
CA LYS A 87 -9.92 2.21 -0.95
C LYS A 87 -9.21 1.55 0.25
N SER A 88 -8.96 0.24 0.17
CA SER A 88 -8.22 -0.52 1.20
C SER A 88 -6.78 -0.06 1.31
N ALA A 89 -6.09 0.13 0.17
CA ALA A 89 -4.72 0.61 0.16
C ALA A 89 -4.62 2.03 0.75
N MET A 90 -5.62 2.88 0.48
CA MET A 90 -5.77 4.18 1.12
C MET A 90 -5.93 4.05 2.64
N LYS A 91 -6.82 3.15 3.12
CA LYS A 91 -7.05 2.90 4.55
C LYS A 91 -5.80 2.40 5.29
N ILE A 92 -4.99 1.56 4.64
CA ILE A 92 -3.70 1.12 5.19
C ILE A 92 -2.76 2.33 5.38
N GLY A 93 -2.69 3.22 4.39
CA GLY A 93 -1.90 4.45 4.49
C GLY A 93 -2.40 5.38 5.62
N GLU A 94 -3.72 5.60 5.71
CA GLU A 94 -4.34 6.41 6.77
C GLU A 94 -4.06 5.83 8.17
N TYR A 95 -4.13 4.51 8.30
CA TYR A 95 -3.78 3.83 9.55
C TYR A 95 -2.33 4.11 9.94
N LEU A 96 -1.38 3.87 9.03
CA LEU A 96 0.04 4.14 9.28
C LEU A 96 0.28 5.61 9.64
N PHE A 97 -0.38 6.53 8.95
CA PHE A 97 -0.29 7.96 9.20
C PHE A 97 -0.80 8.31 10.61
N SER A 98 -1.98 7.82 11.00
CA SER A 98 -2.56 8.04 12.34
C SER A 98 -1.70 7.48 13.47
N ARG A 99 -0.96 6.40 13.20
CA ARG A 99 -0.01 5.79 14.14
C ARG A 99 1.34 6.53 14.20
N GLY A 100 1.50 7.63 13.47
CA GLY A 100 2.74 8.41 13.38
C GLY A 100 3.84 7.73 12.56
N LEU A 101 3.52 6.66 11.82
CA LEU A 101 4.46 5.93 10.97
C LEU A 101 4.62 6.62 9.62
N TYR A 102 4.94 7.91 9.65
CA TYR A 102 4.91 8.79 8.48
C TYR A 102 5.80 8.31 7.32
N SER A 103 7.01 7.81 7.58
CA SER A 103 7.86 7.26 6.52
C SER A 103 7.24 6.05 5.81
N GLN A 104 6.46 5.22 6.52
CA GLN A 104 5.75 4.10 5.89
C GLN A 104 4.51 4.59 5.18
N ALA A 105 3.79 5.53 5.78
CA ALA A 105 2.58 6.12 5.20
C ALA A 105 2.88 6.80 3.85
N SER A 106 3.96 7.59 3.74
CA SER A 106 4.33 8.24 2.47
C SER A 106 4.62 7.23 1.37
N VAL A 107 5.29 6.12 1.69
CA VAL A 107 5.54 5.02 0.74
C VAL A 107 4.22 4.36 0.33
N GLN A 108 3.30 4.13 1.26
CA GLN A 108 2.00 3.53 0.94
C GLN A 108 1.16 4.44 0.06
N PHE A 109 1.02 5.73 0.39
CA PHE A 109 0.25 6.66 -0.44
C PHE A 109 0.86 6.83 -1.84
N LYS A 110 2.20 6.83 -1.94
CA LYS A 110 2.86 6.78 -3.25
C LYS A 110 2.47 5.52 -4.03
N SER A 111 2.41 4.37 -3.37
CA SER A 111 1.95 3.12 -3.99
C SER A 111 0.48 3.19 -4.42
N VAL A 112 -0.39 3.83 -3.63
CA VAL A 112 -1.80 4.06 -4.00
C VAL A 112 -1.88 4.82 -5.32
N LEU A 113 -1.17 5.95 -5.38
CA LEU A 113 -1.11 6.79 -6.59
C LEU A 113 -0.51 6.05 -7.79
N SER A 114 0.44 5.12 -7.61
CA SER A 114 1.07 4.45 -8.74
C SER A 114 0.34 3.17 -9.20
N LYS A 115 -0.26 2.43 -8.27
CA LYS A 115 -0.90 1.13 -8.56
C LYS A 115 -2.37 1.27 -8.95
N TYR A 116 -3.06 2.31 -8.47
CA TYR A 116 -4.47 2.53 -8.71
C TYR A 116 -4.72 3.85 -9.43
N PRO A 117 -4.27 4.02 -10.69
CA PRO A 117 -4.32 5.30 -11.42
C PRO A 117 -5.73 5.78 -11.76
N GLN A 118 -6.77 4.95 -11.55
CA GLN A 118 -8.19 5.30 -11.75
C GLN A 118 -8.97 5.47 -10.43
N GLY A 119 -8.31 5.40 -9.27
CA GLY A 119 -9.00 5.48 -7.97
C GLY A 119 -9.42 6.91 -7.57
N ASP A 120 -10.56 7.04 -6.88
CA ASP A 120 -11.20 8.33 -6.55
C ASP A 120 -10.45 9.21 -5.52
N HIS A 121 -9.37 8.71 -4.92
CA HIS A 121 -8.72 9.32 -3.75
C HIS A 121 -7.32 9.90 -4.02
N HIS A 122 -6.94 10.14 -5.27
CA HIS A 122 -5.58 10.62 -5.59
C HIS A 122 -5.22 11.94 -4.91
N GLN A 123 -6.14 12.92 -4.87
CA GLN A 123 -5.85 14.19 -4.20
C GLN A 123 -5.52 13.96 -2.72
N ARG A 124 -6.38 13.21 -2.02
CA ARG A 124 -6.20 12.92 -0.59
C ARG A 124 -4.95 12.09 -0.33
N ALA A 125 -4.64 11.10 -1.18
CA ALA A 125 -3.42 10.32 -1.09
C ALA A 125 -2.18 11.20 -1.28
N LEU A 126 -2.20 12.11 -2.25
CA LEU A 126 -1.13 13.08 -2.49
C LEU A 126 -0.95 14.01 -1.27
N ASP A 127 -2.04 14.52 -0.70
CA ASP A 127 -2.03 15.39 0.48
C ASP A 127 -1.39 14.70 1.69
N LEU A 128 -1.87 13.50 2.02
CA LEU A 128 -1.35 12.73 3.15
C LEU A 128 0.09 12.27 2.92
N MET A 129 0.48 11.97 1.68
CA MET A 129 1.86 11.65 1.32
C MET A 129 2.79 12.85 1.56
N VAL A 130 2.40 14.06 1.12
CA VAL A 130 3.19 15.27 1.32
C VAL A 130 3.27 15.59 2.82
N ASN A 131 2.14 15.56 3.53
CA ASN A 131 2.11 15.77 4.97
C ASN A 131 3.03 14.79 5.71
N ALA A 132 3.06 13.52 5.27
CA ALA A 132 3.94 12.51 5.84
C ALA A 132 5.43 12.82 5.60
N PHE A 133 5.80 13.28 4.39
CA PHE A 133 7.17 13.73 4.14
C PHE A 133 7.56 14.96 4.96
N LEU A 134 6.66 15.93 5.11
CA LEU A 134 6.91 17.11 5.92
C LEU A 134 7.08 16.75 7.40
N ALA A 135 6.24 15.85 7.91
CA ALA A 135 6.34 15.34 9.28
C ALA A 135 7.67 14.60 9.57
N THR A 136 8.32 14.04 8.54
CA THR A 136 9.64 13.39 8.68
C THR A 136 10.82 14.32 8.32
N GLY A 137 10.56 15.57 7.94
CA GLY A 137 11.59 16.52 7.49
C GLY A 137 12.15 16.22 6.10
N GLU A 138 11.50 15.35 5.33
CA GLU A 138 11.93 14.91 3.99
C GLU A 138 11.41 15.84 2.88
N GLU A 139 11.54 17.15 3.05
CA GLU A 139 10.99 18.16 2.15
C GLU A 139 11.50 18.02 0.69
N LYS A 140 12.79 17.66 0.52
CA LYS A 140 13.36 17.36 -0.80
C LYS A 140 12.69 16.16 -1.48
N SER A 141 12.31 15.13 -0.71
CA SER A 141 11.57 13.96 -1.20
C SER A 141 10.16 14.36 -1.61
N ALA A 142 9.49 15.21 -0.83
CA ALA A 142 8.17 15.76 -1.17
C ALA A 142 8.23 16.52 -2.51
N LYS A 143 9.17 17.45 -2.65
CA LYS A 143 9.35 18.26 -3.87
C LYS A 143 9.63 17.42 -5.12
N SER A 144 10.54 16.44 -5.01
CA SER A 144 10.88 15.58 -6.14
C SER A 144 9.69 14.70 -6.55
N THR A 145 8.97 14.15 -5.58
CA THR A 145 7.79 13.33 -5.82
C THR A 145 6.65 14.13 -6.42
N LEU A 146 6.38 15.34 -5.92
CA LEU A 146 5.35 16.23 -6.44
C LEU A 146 5.58 16.62 -7.90
N ARG A 147 6.84 16.81 -8.33
CA ARG A 147 7.17 17.05 -9.74
C ARG A 147 6.76 15.87 -10.63
N VAL A 148 7.04 14.64 -10.20
CA VAL A 148 6.63 13.43 -10.92
C VAL A 148 5.11 13.30 -10.92
N MET A 149 4.46 13.51 -9.79
CA MET A 149 3.01 13.42 -9.69
C MET A 149 2.31 14.46 -10.55
N LYS A 150 2.81 15.70 -10.65
CA LYS A 150 2.26 16.73 -11.54
C LYS A 150 2.31 16.34 -13.02
N GLN A 151 3.29 15.54 -13.43
CA GLN A 151 3.36 15.01 -14.79
C GLN A 151 2.35 13.87 -15.02
N LEU A 152 2.13 13.03 -14.02
CA LEU A 152 1.22 11.88 -14.11
C LEU A 152 -0.25 12.27 -13.91
N TYR A 153 -0.51 13.23 -13.03
CA TYR A 153 -1.82 13.64 -12.56
C TYR A 153 -1.99 15.18 -12.61
N PRO A 154 -1.88 15.81 -13.79
CA PRO A 154 -1.86 17.27 -13.93
C PRO A 154 -3.14 17.97 -13.44
N SER A 155 -4.25 17.24 -13.30
CA SER A 155 -5.53 17.74 -12.80
C SER A 155 -5.58 17.91 -11.27
N LEU A 156 -4.65 17.35 -10.51
CA LEU A 156 -4.62 17.49 -9.06
C LEU A 156 -4.22 18.90 -8.62
N ASN A 157 -4.60 19.28 -7.41
CA ASN A 157 -4.25 20.55 -6.80
C ASN A 157 -2.86 20.49 -6.15
N TYR A 158 -1.90 21.17 -6.78
CA TYR A 158 -0.52 21.31 -6.29
C TYR A 158 -0.23 22.63 -5.58
N LYS A 159 -1.11 23.64 -5.74
CA LYS A 159 -0.86 25.01 -5.25
C LYS A 159 -0.77 25.05 -3.73
N GLN A 160 -1.55 24.21 -3.05
CA GLN A 160 -1.66 24.21 -1.59
C GLN A 160 -0.37 23.81 -0.86
N TYR A 161 0.59 23.17 -1.53
CA TYR A 161 1.83 22.74 -0.88
C TYR A 161 2.89 23.84 -0.77
N GLY A 162 2.71 24.98 -1.45
CA GLY A 162 3.63 26.12 -1.35
C GLY A 162 5.07 25.82 -1.78
N ILE A 163 5.31 24.77 -2.58
CA ILE A 163 6.66 24.35 -2.96
C ILE A 163 7.12 25.08 -4.24
N ASP A 164 8.07 25.99 -4.07
CA ASP A 164 8.69 26.75 -5.16
C ASP A 164 9.26 25.84 -6.26
N GLY A 165 8.98 26.18 -7.52
CA GLY A 165 9.51 25.46 -8.68
C GLY A 165 8.74 24.20 -9.07
N LEU A 166 7.51 24.03 -8.58
CA LEU A 166 6.50 23.16 -9.21
C LEU A 166 5.86 23.81 -10.45
N ASP A 167 5.78 25.15 -10.49
CA ASP A 167 5.23 25.93 -11.61
C ASP A 167 6.26 26.31 -12.67
N ASN A 168 7.53 25.96 -12.44
CA ASN A 168 8.49 25.81 -13.51
C ASN A 168 8.08 24.57 -14.32
N SER A 169 7.02 24.72 -15.13
CA SER A 169 6.88 24.02 -16.40
C SER A 169 8.27 23.96 -16.98
N ALA A 170 8.73 22.75 -17.25
CA ALA A 170 10.08 22.45 -17.68
C ALA A 170 10.69 23.66 -18.39
N ARG A 171 11.79 24.22 -17.85
CA ARG A 171 12.76 24.90 -18.72
C ARG A 171 12.85 24.01 -19.94
N ASP A 172 12.37 24.53 -21.07
CA ASP A 172 12.06 23.77 -22.26
C ASP A 172 13.06 22.64 -22.37
N ALA A 173 12.62 21.41 -22.08
CA ALA A 173 13.31 20.25 -22.59
C ALA A 173 13.12 20.42 -24.09
N LYS A 174 14.02 21.17 -24.72
CA LYS A 174 14.04 21.50 -26.13
C LYS A 174 13.93 20.17 -26.83
N LEU A 175 12.71 19.83 -27.25
CA LEU A 175 12.42 18.57 -27.91
C LEU A 175 13.24 18.61 -29.19
N VAL A 176 14.40 17.96 -29.15
CA VAL A 176 15.13 17.61 -30.36
C VAL A 176 14.16 16.75 -31.14
N ARG A 177 13.63 17.29 -32.24
CA ARG A 177 12.74 16.57 -33.15
C ARG A 177 13.49 15.33 -33.62
N LEU A 178 13.15 14.18 -33.05
CA LEU A 178 13.67 12.90 -33.51
C LEU A 178 12.89 12.50 -34.75
N ASP A 179 13.62 12.09 -35.78
CA ASP A 179 13.07 11.65 -37.05
C ASP A 179 12.06 10.49 -36.84
N PRO A 180 10.80 10.62 -37.29
CA PRO A 180 9.77 9.60 -37.17
C PRO A 180 10.20 8.21 -37.69
N GLY A 181 11.06 8.17 -38.71
CA GLY A 181 11.56 6.92 -39.30
C GLY A 181 12.48 6.14 -38.35
N THR A 182 13.36 6.83 -37.64
CA THR A 182 14.29 6.22 -36.65
C THR A 182 13.59 5.87 -35.34
N THR A 183 12.53 6.60 -35.01
CA THR A 183 11.76 6.41 -33.77
C THR A 183 10.85 5.19 -33.89
N SER A 184 10.23 4.96 -35.06
CA SER A 184 9.42 3.77 -35.32
C SER A 184 10.26 2.48 -35.34
N SER A 185 11.47 2.51 -35.91
CA SER A 185 12.36 1.35 -35.90
C SER A 185 12.93 1.05 -34.51
N ARG A 186 13.28 2.07 -33.72
CA ARG A 186 13.65 1.91 -32.31
C ARG A 186 12.48 1.42 -31.46
N ILE A 187 11.28 1.98 -31.58
CA ILE A 187 10.12 1.53 -30.79
C ILE A 187 9.72 0.11 -31.17
N LYS A 188 9.79 -0.27 -32.46
CA LYS A 188 9.57 -1.65 -32.91
C LYS A 188 10.66 -2.60 -32.40
N SER A 189 11.93 -2.20 -32.39
CA SER A 189 13.01 -3.01 -31.80
C SER A 189 12.90 -3.09 -30.26
N PHE A 190 12.45 -2.04 -29.58
CA PHE A 190 12.19 -2.03 -28.14
C PHE A 190 10.95 -2.86 -27.74
N LYS A 191 9.91 -2.91 -28.58
CA LYS A 191 8.73 -3.79 -28.38
C LYS A 191 9.05 -5.24 -28.70
N ALA A 192 9.80 -5.52 -29.77
CA ALA A 192 10.24 -6.87 -30.11
C ALA A 192 11.24 -7.45 -29.08
N ALA A 193 12.04 -6.60 -28.42
CA ALA A 193 12.97 -7.00 -27.36
C ALA A 193 12.35 -7.12 -25.96
N ARG A 194 11.08 -6.73 -25.77
CA ARG A 194 10.37 -6.86 -24.49
C ARG A 194 9.28 -7.92 -24.58
N ASN A 195 9.63 -9.16 -24.20
CA ASN A 195 8.73 -9.89 -23.32
C ASN A 195 8.54 -9.02 -22.08
N ILE A 196 7.36 -8.42 -21.90
CA ILE A 196 7.04 -7.69 -20.66
C ILE A 196 6.92 -8.73 -19.55
N ILE A 197 8.05 -9.04 -18.92
CA ILE A 197 8.08 -9.72 -17.63
C ILE A 197 7.66 -8.66 -16.62
N VAL A 198 6.38 -8.67 -16.23
CA VAL A 198 5.92 -7.99 -15.02
C VAL A 198 6.87 -8.46 -13.90
N PRO A 199 7.59 -7.56 -13.21
CA PRO A 199 8.53 -7.98 -12.18
C PRO A 199 7.76 -8.75 -11.13
N LYS A 200 8.01 -10.06 -11.05
CA LYS A 200 7.46 -10.94 -10.03
C LYS A 200 7.74 -10.28 -8.68
N ILE A 201 6.70 -10.01 -7.89
CA ILE A 201 6.86 -9.53 -6.53
C ILE A 201 7.65 -10.61 -5.79
N ILE A 202 8.93 -10.35 -5.51
CA ILE A 202 9.79 -11.31 -4.83
C ILE A 202 9.54 -11.12 -3.34
N PRO A 203 8.93 -12.09 -2.64
CA PRO A 203 8.73 -11.98 -1.20
C PRO A 203 10.09 -11.84 -0.51
N LYS A 204 10.19 -10.92 0.45
CA LYS A 204 11.41 -10.68 1.24
C LYS A 204 11.21 -11.03 2.70
N PRO A 205 10.92 -12.31 3.02
CA PRO A 205 10.46 -12.68 4.34
C PRO A 205 11.60 -12.71 5.36
N TRP A 206 12.86 -12.64 4.96
CA TRP A 206 13.97 -12.82 5.90
C TRP A 206 14.39 -11.51 6.54
N VAL A 207 14.51 -11.47 7.87
CA VAL A 207 14.98 -10.30 8.62
C VAL A 207 16.13 -10.67 9.53
N VAL A 208 17.00 -9.70 9.82
CA VAL A 208 18.14 -9.88 10.74
C VAL A 208 17.86 -9.15 12.03
N GLN A 209 17.57 -9.87 13.11
CA GLN A 209 17.42 -9.28 14.44
C GLN A 209 18.78 -9.19 15.12
N VAL A 210 19.15 -8.00 15.59
CA VAL A 210 20.48 -7.71 16.17
C VAL A 210 20.44 -7.33 17.65
N GLY A 211 19.25 -7.26 18.23
CA GLY A 211 19.06 -7.01 19.65
C GLY A 211 17.60 -6.99 20.04
N ALA A 212 17.32 -7.21 21.32
CA ALA A 212 16.00 -7.04 21.92
C ALA A 212 16.15 -6.37 23.29
N PHE A 213 15.56 -5.19 23.44
CA PHE A 213 15.80 -4.34 24.60
C PHE A 213 14.52 -4.17 25.44
N GLY A 214 14.64 -4.20 26.76
CA GLY A 214 13.51 -3.91 27.64
C GLY A 214 13.05 -2.45 27.57
N LYS A 215 13.96 -1.51 27.27
CA LYS A 215 13.66 -0.09 27.10
C LYS A 215 13.71 0.31 25.63
N PHE A 216 12.71 1.07 25.18
CA PHE A 216 12.65 1.56 23.80
C PHE A 216 13.84 2.46 23.43
N ASP A 217 14.30 3.34 24.34
CA ASP A 217 15.42 4.24 24.05
C ASP A 217 16.72 3.50 23.70
N ASN A 218 16.98 2.37 24.36
CA ASN A 218 18.13 1.53 24.05
C ASN A 218 18.03 0.93 22.65
N ALA A 219 16.83 0.45 22.27
CA ALA A 219 16.56 -0.02 20.92
C ALA A 219 16.70 1.12 19.88
N ASN A 220 16.22 2.32 20.21
CA ASN A 220 16.27 3.48 19.32
C ASN A 220 17.70 4.00 19.11
N ARG A 221 18.56 3.96 20.13
CA ARG A 221 19.99 4.28 20.01
C ARG A 221 20.67 3.34 19.02
N LEU A 222 20.48 2.02 19.18
CA LEU A 222 21.06 1.05 18.25
C LEU A 222 20.50 1.21 16.83
N LYS A 223 19.19 1.43 16.69
CA LYS A 223 18.54 1.72 15.41
C LYS A 223 19.23 2.90 14.70
N LYS A 224 19.36 4.04 15.37
CA LYS A 224 19.98 5.26 14.82
C LYS A 224 21.44 5.03 14.44
N GLN A 225 22.20 4.32 15.26
CA GLN A 225 23.59 3.97 14.95
C GLN A 225 23.69 3.14 13.66
N LEU A 226 22.84 2.12 13.52
CA LEU A 226 22.82 1.28 12.32
C LEU A 226 22.36 2.06 11.08
N GLN A 227 21.37 2.95 11.23
CA GLN A 227 20.91 3.84 10.14
C GLN A 227 22.02 4.79 9.68
N GLY A 228 22.79 5.37 10.61
CA GLY A 228 23.95 6.21 10.30
C GLY A 228 25.04 5.47 9.52
N ASN A 229 25.04 4.13 9.55
CA ASN A 229 25.95 3.27 8.81
C ASN A 229 25.31 2.65 7.55
N GLY A 230 24.18 3.18 7.10
CA GLY A 230 23.52 2.78 5.85
C GLY A 230 22.67 1.51 5.95
N TYR A 231 22.35 1.04 7.16
CA TYR A 231 21.47 -0.10 7.35
C TYR A 231 20.02 0.36 7.57
N ALA A 232 19.10 -0.10 6.73
CA ALA A 232 17.67 0.10 6.94
C ALA A 232 17.19 -0.75 8.12
N THR A 233 16.76 -0.10 9.20
CA THR A 233 16.41 -0.77 10.46
C THR A 233 15.06 -0.33 11.02
N GLU A 234 14.38 -1.27 11.68
CA GLU A 234 13.07 -1.11 12.30
C GLU A 234 13.09 -1.64 13.74
N ILE A 235 12.15 -1.16 14.55
CA ILE A 235 11.92 -1.66 15.92
C ILE A 235 10.56 -2.34 15.94
N HIS A 236 10.55 -3.59 16.37
CA HIS A 236 9.34 -4.41 16.52
C HIS A 236 9.13 -4.74 18.00
N SER A 237 7.88 -4.80 18.44
CA SER A 237 7.58 -5.31 19.79
C SER A 237 7.51 -6.84 19.75
N VAL A 238 8.25 -7.51 20.62
CA VAL A 238 8.23 -8.98 20.76
C VAL A 238 8.01 -9.35 22.21
N ASN A 239 7.34 -10.47 22.47
CA ASN A 239 7.19 -10.98 23.84
C ASN A 239 8.19 -12.12 24.06
N SER A 240 8.95 -12.08 25.16
CA SER A 240 9.91 -13.11 25.53
C SER A 240 9.94 -13.28 27.04
N ASN A 241 9.74 -14.52 27.51
CA ASN A 241 9.68 -14.85 28.94
C ASN A 241 8.70 -13.96 29.73
N GLY A 242 7.52 -13.70 29.15
CA GLY A 242 6.49 -12.86 29.74
C GLY A 242 6.79 -11.35 29.75
N LYS A 243 7.91 -10.91 29.17
CA LYS A 243 8.29 -9.49 29.06
C LYS A 243 8.22 -9.01 27.61
N ARG A 244 7.59 -7.85 27.42
CA ARG A 244 7.60 -7.13 26.14
C ARG A 244 8.98 -6.49 25.93
N LEU A 245 9.61 -6.81 24.80
CA LEU A 245 10.90 -6.29 24.37
C LEU A 245 10.76 -5.53 23.05
N HIS A 246 11.69 -4.61 22.82
CA HIS A 246 11.84 -3.85 21.59
C HIS A 246 12.98 -4.46 20.77
N ALA A 247 12.62 -5.28 19.78
CA ALA A 247 13.55 -5.95 18.89
C ALA A 247 14.00 -5.04 17.75
N VAL A 248 15.31 -4.85 17.60
CA VAL A 248 15.91 -4.09 16.49
C VAL A 248 16.19 -5.06 15.34
N ARG A 249 15.62 -4.79 14.16
CA ARG A 249 15.69 -5.65 12.98
C ARG A 249 16.18 -4.88 11.76
N ILE A 250 16.99 -5.51 10.93
CA ILE A 250 17.37 -5.01 9.60
C ILE A 250 16.42 -5.58 8.57
N VAL A 251 15.93 -4.70 7.70
CA VAL A 251 14.74 -4.93 6.89
C VAL A 251 15.01 -5.87 5.70
N ARG A 252 14.17 -6.91 5.65
CA ARG A 252 13.65 -7.73 4.53
C ARG A 252 14.62 -8.07 3.39
N PHE A 253 15.10 -9.31 3.44
CA PHE A 253 15.94 -9.99 2.45
C PHE A 253 15.15 -11.09 1.73
N GLU A 254 15.47 -11.30 0.45
CA GLU A 254 14.85 -12.33 -0.39
C GLU A 254 15.21 -13.75 0.09
N THR A 255 16.41 -13.93 0.62
CA THR A 255 16.93 -15.25 1.02
C THR A 255 17.52 -15.21 2.42
N LYS A 256 17.46 -16.35 3.13
CA LYS A 256 18.15 -16.54 4.40
C LYS A 256 19.64 -16.25 4.29
N THR A 257 20.28 -16.67 3.20
CA THR A 257 21.72 -16.52 2.96
C THR A 257 22.13 -15.05 2.81
N SER A 258 21.32 -14.22 2.16
CA SER A 258 21.59 -12.77 2.06
C SER A 258 21.43 -12.08 3.42
N ALA A 259 20.42 -12.46 4.20
CA ALA A 259 20.26 -12.02 5.59
C ALA A 259 21.46 -12.44 6.47
N GLU A 260 21.92 -13.69 6.37
CA GLU A 260 23.08 -14.21 7.11
C GLU A 260 24.39 -13.50 6.74
N LYS A 261 24.57 -13.12 5.45
CA LYS A 261 25.73 -12.35 5.01
C LYS A 261 25.76 -10.98 5.69
N ILE A 262 24.60 -10.31 5.78
CA ILE A 262 24.47 -9.04 6.49
C ILE A 262 24.70 -9.23 7.98
N GLY A 263 24.10 -10.24 8.60
CA GLY A 263 24.34 -10.58 10.01
C GLY A 263 25.82 -10.76 10.33
N ARG A 264 26.56 -11.55 9.53
CA ARG A 264 28.01 -11.73 9.70
C ARG A 264 28.80 -10.42 9.58
N LYS A 265 28.41 -9.54 8.66
CA LYS A 265 29.01 -8.21 8.51
C LYS A 265 28.78 -7.35 9.77
N LEU A 266 27.60 -7.43 10.38
CA LEU A 266 27.28 -6.69 11.60
C LEU A 266 28.06 -7.21 12.81
N LYS A 267 28.17 -8.54 12.94
CA LYS A 267 29.01 -9.15 13.98
C LYS A 267 30.46 -8.70 13.85
N LYS A 268 31.00 -8.69 12.63
CA LYS A 268 32.38 -8.26 12.36
C LYS A 268 32.59 -6.76 12.62
N ASN A 269 31.67 -5.90 12.19
CA ASN A 269 31.88 -4.45 12.18
C ASN A 269 31.41 -3.75 13.46
N PHE A 270 30.44 -4.33 14.17
CA PHE A 270 29.78 -3.70 15.32
C PHE A 270 29.79 -4.60 16.58
N GLY A 271 30.31 -5.82 16.49
CA GLY A 271 30.29 -6.78 17.60
C GLY A 271 28.88 -7.27 17.97
N LEU A 272 27.89 -7.07 17.08
CA LEU A 272 26.50 -7.42 17.34
C LEU A 272 26.23 -8.87 16.98
N ASP A 273 25.79 -9.66 17.96
CA ASP A 273 25.17 -10.95 17.67
C ASP A 273 23.86 -10.76 16.90
N PHE A 274 23.54 -11.75 16.07
CA PHE A 274 22.38 -11.67 15.21
C PHE A 274 21.63 -12.99 15.14
N ARG A 275 20.34 -12.90 14.87
CA ARG A 275 19.47 -14.03 14.53
C ARG A 275 18.74 -13.71 13.24
N VAL A 276 18.79 -14.63 12.29
CA VAL A 276 17.99 -14.55 11.07
C VAL A 276 16.63 -15.18 11.33
N LEU A 277 15.57 -14.44 11.05
CA LEU A 277 14.19 -14.84 11.27
C LEU A 277 13.44 -14.86 9.94
N ASN A 278 12.59 -15.86 9.78
CA ASN A 278 11.59 -15.86 8.72
C ASN A 278 10.37 -15.09 9.24
N ASN A 279 10.04 -13.99 8.58
CA ASN A 279 8.99 -13.04 8.91
C ASN A 279 8.35 -12.51 7.61
N PRO A 280 7.55 -13.35 6.92
CA PRO A 280 6.86 -12.99 5.67
C PRO A 280 5.93 -11.78 5.85
N GLU A 281 5.66 -11.07 4.74
CA GLU A 281 4.87 -9.82 4.70
C GLU A 281 3.38 -10.00 5.01
#